data_AF-A0AAW1RNJ5-F1
#
_entry.id   AF-A0AAW1RNJ5-F1
#
_cell.length_a   1.000
_cell.length_b   1.000
_cell.length_c   1.000
_cell.angle_alpha   90.00
_cell.angle_beta   90.00
_cell.angle_gamma   90.00
#
_symmetry.space_group_name_H-M   'P 1'
#
loop_
_entity.id
_entity.type
_entity.pdbx_description
1 polymer ?
#
loop_
_entity_poly.entity_id
_entity_poly.type
_entity_poly.pdbx_seq_one_letter_code
_entity_poly.pdbx_strand_id
1 'polypeptide(L)'
;MILATAVPQAARLHTRGPQKPVTSARPAAPGARRGAPLRSYGKKTIDIDPEVRPSGAAPVVEFDADELSEKARAALDNAKRNWERLDEKPAAVALTLSVFVGLWATNAVVDAVNRIPLVSTFLEIVGLGVSGWFIYRYLVFKPDREELTSSLKDFWKKVSGKSNV
;
A
#
# COMPACT_ATOMS: atom_id res chain seq x y z
N MET A 1 67.79 -7.46 2.99
CA MET A 1 68.30 -6.61 4.09
C MET A 1 67.10 -6.10 4.87
N ILE A 2 66.52 -6.88 5.80
CA ILE A 2 66.95 -7.15 7.17
C ILE A 2 67.17 -5.86 7.98
N LEU A 3 66.19 -5.47 8.80
CA LEU A 3 66.38 -5.41 10.26
C LEU A 3 65.02 -5.21 10.96
N ALA A 4 64.65 -6.24 11.73
CA ALA A 4 63.67 -6.19 12.79
C ALA A 4 64.35 -5.61 14.05
N THR A 5 63.62 -4.83 14.83
CA THR A 5 63.87 -4.69 16.28
C THR A 5 62.54 -4.63 17.02
N ALA A 6 62.38 -5.61 17.89
CA ALA A 6 61.25 -5.84 18.79
C ALA A 6 61.43 -5.09 20.13
N VAL A 7 60.31 -4.67 20.75
CA VAL A 7 59.87 -4.92 22.17
C VAL A 7 60.82 -4.45 23.31
N PRO A 8 60.36 -3.76 24.40
CA PRO A 8 59.43 -4.39 25.35
C PRO A 8 58.39 -3.53 26.11
N GLN A 9 57.57 -4.32 26.80
CA GLN A 9 56.37 -4.16 27.61
C GLN A 9 56.67 -3.78 29.08
N ALA A 10 55.78 -3.00 29.72
CA ALA A 10 55.53 -3.00 31.18
C ALA A 10 54.15 -2.35 31.43
N ALA A 11 53.08 -3.12 31.64
CA ALA A 11 52.62 -3.57 32.95
C ALA A 11 52.40 -2.44 33.99
N ARG A 12 51.17 -1.95 34.11
CA ARG A 12 50.64 -1.45 35.40
C ARG A 12 49.22 -1.99 35.63
N LEU A 13 49.12 -2.77 36.70
CA LEU A 13 47.96 -3.41 37.29
C LEU A 13 47.18 -2.45 38.19
N HIS A 14 45.88 -2.76 38.34
CA HIS A 14 44.99 -2.43 39.48
C HIS A 14 44.62 -0.94 39.64
N THR A 15 43.35 -0.56 39.80
CA THR A 15 42.54 -0.92 40.98
C THR A 15 41.05 -1.04 40.68
N ARG A 16 40.49 -2.19 41.05
CA ARG A 16 39.06 -2.52 41.07
C ARG A 16 38.46 -1.94 42.36
N GLY A 17 37.53 -1.00 42.24
CA GLY A 17 36.74 -0.49 43.37
C GLY A 17 35.74 -1.54 43.89
N PRO A 18 35.36 -1.49 45.18
CA PRO A 18 34.68 -2.59 45.87
C PRO A 18 33.21 -2.75 45.48
N GLN A 19 32.83 -3.96 45.07
CA GLN A 19 31.43 -4.41 45.00
C GLN A 19 30.93 -4.73 46.41
N LYS A 20 29.71 -4.31 46.75
CA LYS A 20 29.00 -4.70 47.98
C LYS A 20 27.96 -5.80 47.68
N PRO A 21 27.72 -6.71 48.63
CA PRO A 21 27.16 -8.05 48.37
C PRO A 21 25.63 -8.08 48.23
N VAL A 22 25.17 -9.06 47.45
CA VAL A 22 23.79 -9.56 47.39
C VAL A 22 23.44 -10.19 48.74
N THR A 23 22.34 -9.79 49.37
CA THR A 23 21.71 -10.58 50.43
C THR A 23 20.18 -10.42 50.41
N SER A 24 19.53 -11.56 50.61
CA SER A 24 18.10 -11.82 50.61
C SER A 24 17.36 -11.12 51.76
N ALA A 25 16.15 -10.61 51.51
CA ALA A 25 15.03 -10.75 52.45
C ALA A 25 13.72 -10.17 51.87
N ARG A 26 12.73 -11.04 51.71
CA ARG A 26 11.30 -10.72 51.70
C ARG A 26 10.84 -10.50 53.15
N PRO A 27 9.96 -9.53 53.41
CA PRO A 27 8.89 -9.77 54.36
C PRO A 27 7.51 -9.38 53.82
N ALA A 28 6.51 -9.79 54.58
CA ALA A 28 5.10 -9.97 54.25
C ALA A 28 4.26 -8.68 54.14
N ALA A 29 3.10 -8.83 53.48
CA ALA A 29 1.99 -7.89 53.43
C ALA A 29 1.40 -7.61 54.83
N PRO A 30 0.60 -6.52 55.00
CA PRO A 30 -0.85 -6.76 55.03
C PRO A 30 -1.68 -5.59 54.45
N GLY A 31 -2.87 -5.89 53.92
CA GLY A 31 -3.81 -4.87 53.47
C GLY A 31 -5.05 -5.45 52.82
N ALA A 32 -5.96 -5.93 53.65
CA ALA A 32 -7.21 -6.58 53.30
C ALA A 32 -8.06 -5.80 52.26
N ARG A 33 -8.52 -6.51 51.22
CA ARG A 33 -9.73 -6.11 50.50
C ARG A 33 -10.70 -7.30 50.48
N ARG A 34 -11.86 -7.00 51.07
CA ARG A 34 -13.04 -7.82 51.33
C ARG A 34 -13.37 -8.78 50.18
N GLY A 35 -13.57 -10.05 50.52
CA GLY A 35 -14.06 -11.06 49.60
C GLY A 35 -15.47 -10.74 49.13
N ALA A 36 -15.65 -10.75 47.81
CA ALA A 36 -16.94 -11.01 47.19
C ALA A 36 -16.99 -12.49 46.79
N PRO A 37 -18.08 -13.23 47.02
CA PRO A 37 -18.16 -14.62 46.60
C PRO A 37 -18.13 -14.67 45.06
N LEU A 38 -17.08 -15.27 44.50
CA LEU A 38 -17.04 -15.65 43.10
C LEU A 38 -18.11 -16.72 42.91
N ARG A 39 -19.19 -16.34 42.24
CA ARG A 39 -20.28 -17.23 41.86
C ARG A 39 -19.67 -18.31 40.95
N SER A 40 -19.58 -19.54 41.46
CA SER A 40 -19.11 -20.69 40.70
C SER A 40 -20.10 -20.93 39.56
N TYR A 41 -19.77 -20.45 38.37
CA TYR A 41 -20.47 -20.82 37.15
C TYR A 41 -20.04 -22.25 36.83
N GLY A 42 -20.98 -23.18 36.98
CA GLY A 42 -20.78 -24.59 36.65
C GLY A 42 -20.14 -24.72 35.28
N LYS A 43 -18.95 -25.30 35.25
CA LYS A 43 -18.24 -25.66 34.03
C LYS A 43 -19.06 -26.75 33.35
N LYS A 44 -20.00 -26.37 32.50
CA LYS A 44 -20.62 -27.28 31.55
C LYS A 44 -19.52 -27.61 30.54
N THR A 45 -18.85 -28.73 30.75
CA THR A 45 -17.97 -29.30 29.74
C THR A 45 -18.81 -29.55 28.51
N ILE A 46 -18.55 -28.76 27.48
CA ILE A 46 -19.03 -29.05 26.14
C ILE A 46 -18.16 -30.23 25.72
N ASP A 47 -18.74 -31.42 25.65
CA ASP A 47 -18.13 -32.56 24.98
C ASP A 47 -18.07 -32.19 23.50
N ILE A 48 -16.91 -31.68 23.08
CA ILE A 48 -16.62 -31.39 21.68
C ILE A 48 -16.27 -32.75 21.06
N ASP A 49 -17.19 -33.32 20.28
CA ASP A 49 -16.88 -34.41 19.37
C ASP A 49 -15.65 -34.03 18.52
N PRO A 50 -14.57 -34.82 18.49
CA PRO A 50 -13.35 -34.48 17.75
C PRO A 50 -13.52 -34.54 16.22
N GLU A 51 -14.71 -34.85 15.72
CA GLU A 51 -15.02 -35.01 14.29
C GLU A 51 -15.66 -33.75 13.67
N VAL A 52 -15.37 -32.55 14.17
CA VAL A 52 -15.63 -31.31 13.43
C VAL A 52 -14.29 -30.73 13.00
N ARG A 53 -13.76 -31.27 11.89
CA ARG A 53 -12.70 -30.59 11.13
C ARG A 53 -13.21 -29.20 10.79
N PRO A 54 -12.52 -28.10 11.17
CA PRO A 54 -12.88 -26.79 10.65
C PRO A 54 -12.63 -26.79 9.14
N SER A 55 -13.69 -27.04 8.38
CA SER A 55 -13.76 -26.76 6.94
C SER A 55 -13.77 -25.24 6.78
N GLY A 56 -12.59 -24.66 6.94
CA GLY A 56 -12.36 -23.22 6.95
C GLY A 56 -10.92 -22.89 6.55
N ALA A 57 -10.25 -23.78 5.83
CA ALA A 57 -9.10 -23.39 5.03
C ALA A 57 -9.66 -22.50 3.91
N ALA A 58 -9.52 -21.19 4.05
CA ALA A 58 -9.64 -20.29 2.91
C ALA A 58 -8.78 -20.90 1.77
N PRO A 59 -9.27 -21.00 0.53
CA PRO A 59 -8.44 -21.47 -0.56
C PRO A 59 -7.23 -20.53 -0.61
N VAL A 60 -6.08 -21.06 -0.20
CA VAL A 60 -4.80 -20.42 -0.45
C VAL A 60 -4.71 -20.46 -1.96
N VAL A 61 -4.93 -19.30 -2.60
CA VAL A 61 -4.61 -19.14 -4.01
C VAL A 61 -3.10 -19.19 -4.06
N GLU A 62 -2.58 -20.40 -4.23
CA GLU A 62 -1.16 -20.64 -4.36
C GLU A 62 -0.73 -20.02 -5.68
N PHE A 63 0.28 -19.15 -5.62
CA PHE A 63 0.77 -18.48 -6.81
C PHE A 63 1.69 -19.48 -7.51
N ASP A 64 1.10 -20.30 -8.38
CA ASP A 64 1.81 -21.34 -9.10
C ASP A 64 2.73 -20.71 -10.15
N ALA A 65 4.00 -20.53 -9.77
CA ALA A 65 5.04 -20.00 -10.64
C ALA A 65 5.21 -20.85 -11.90
N ASP A 66 4.93 -22.15 -11.81
CA ASP A 66 4.94 -23.09 -12.92
C ASP A 66 3.77 -22.83 -13.89
N GLU A 67 2.56 -22.59 -13.39
CA GLU A 67 1.39 -22.24 -14.22
C GLU A 67 1.59 -20.89 -14.93
N LEU A 68 2.16 -19.90 -14.23
CA LEU A 68 2.48 -18.60 -14.82
C LEU A 68 3.56 -18.72 -15.89
N SER A 69 4.60 -19.53 -15.65
CA SER A 69 5.68 -19.77 -16.62
C SER A 69 5.16 -20.50 -17.85
N GLU A 70 4.24 -21.46 -17.68
CA GLU A 70 3.58 -22.15 -18.77
C GLU A 70 2.71 -21.19 -19.59
N LYS A 71 1.87 -20.38 -18.95
CA LYS A 71 1.07 -19.34 -19.61
C LYS A 71 1.92 -18.28 -20.30
N ALA A 72 3.04 -17.89 -19.70
CA ALA A 72 3.98 -16.95 -20.30
C ALA A 72 4.63 -17.55 -21.55
N ARG A 73 5.06 -18.82 -21.51
CA ARG A 73 5.59 -19.53 -22.68
C ARG A 73 4.54 -19.70 -23.77
N ALA A 74 3.33 -20.11 -23.42
CA ALA A 74 2.22 -20.21 -24.37
C ALA A 74 1.85 -18.85 -24.98
N ALA A 75 1.86 -17.77 -24.20
CA ALA A 75 1.63 -16.41 -24.68
C ALA A 75 2.77 -15.94 -25.60
N LEU A 76 4.02 -16.24 -25.27
CA LEU A 76 5.20 -15.97 -26.12
C LEU A 76 5.13 -16.74 -27.44
N ASP A 77 4.75 -18.02 -27.41
CA ASP A 77 4.64 -18.84 -28.61
C ASP A 77 3.48 -18.36 -29.50
N ASN A 78 2.33 -18.02 -28.91
CA ASN A 78 1.22 -17.39 -29.63
C ASN A 78 1.61 -16.02 -30.21
N ALA A 79 2.36 -15.21 -29.45
CA ALA A 79 2.84 -13.92 -29.91
C ALA A 79 3.83 -14.06 -31.09
N LYS A 80 4.79 -14.99 -31.03
CA LYS A 80 5.70 -15.31 -32.15
C LYS A 80 4.92 -15.75 -33.38
N ARG A 81 3.98 -16.67 -33.20
CA ARG A 81 3.16 -17.23 -34.29
C ARG A 81 2.25 -16.18 -34.95
N ASN A 82 1.83 -15.16 -34.21
CA ASN A 82 1.06 -14.03 -34.73
C ASN A 82 1.96 -12.96 -35.35
N TRP A 83 3.16 -12.77 -34.81
CA TRP A 83 4.18 -11.86 -35.34
C TRP A 83 4.69 -12.28 -36.72
N GLU A 84 4.89 -13.58 -36.93
CA GLU A 84 5.30 -14.13 -38.24
C GLU A 84 4.21 -14.01 -39.31
N ARG A 85 2.93 -13.88 -38.90
CA ARG A 85 1.79 -13.72 -39.81
C ARG A 85 1.50 -12.27 -40.20
N LEU A 86 2.03 -11.30 -39.46
CA LEU A 86 1.81 -9.90 -39.73
C LEU A 86 2.82 -9.42 -40.77
N ASP A 87 2.37 -9.21 -42.01
CA ASP A 87 3.19 -8.62 -43.07
C ASP A 87 3.54 -7.13 -42.76
N GLU A 88 2.69 -6.45 -41.99
CA GLU A 88 2.86 -5.05 -41.58
C GLU A 88 3.66 -4.89 -40.27
N LYS A 89 4.92 -5.34 -40.31
CA LYS A 89 5.90 -5.23 -39.21
C LYS A 89 6.03 -3.83 -38.56
N PRO A 90 5.99 -2.68 -39.28
CA PRO A 90 6.15 -1.37 -38.64
C PRO A 90 4.96 -0.98 -37.75
N ALA A 91 3.74 -1.40 -38.07
CA ALA A 91 2.56 -1.11 -37.25
C ALA A 91 2.63 -1.84 -35.90
N ALA A 92 3.07 -3.11 -35.93
CA ALA A 92 3.25 -3.89 -34.72
C ALA A 92 4.34 -3.31 -33.81
N VAL A 93 5.46 -2.84 -34.38
CA VAL A 93 6.52 -2.14 -33.63
C VAL A 93 6.01 -0.84 -33.02
N ALA A 94 5.25 -0.03 -33.77
CA ALA A 94 4.69 1.22 -33.26
C ALA A 94 3.71 0.98 -32.10
N LEU A 95 2.88 -0.06 -32.18
CA LEU A 95 1.97 -0.44 -31.10
C LEU A 95 2.72 -0.93 -29.86
N THR A 96 3.75 -1.77 -30.02
CA THR A 96 4.58 -2.21 -28.89
C THR A 96 5.31 -1.04 -28.23
N LEU A 97 5.86 -0.11 -29.02
CA LEU A 97 6.48 1.11 -28.51
C LEU A 97 5.46 1.98 -27.77
N SER A 98 4.25 2.13 -28.28
CA SER A 98 3.18 2.88 -27.61
C SER A 98 2.83 2.27 -26.26
N VAL A 99 2.69 0.94 -26.18
CA VAL A 99 2.44 0.24 -24.92
C VAL A 99 3.63 0.41 -23.96
N PHE A 100 4.86 0.29 -24.44
CA PHE A 100 6.06 0.46 -23.64
C PHE A 100 6.19 1.89 -23.09
N VAL A 101 6.02 2.89 -23.94
CA VAL A 101 6.03 4.31 -23.55
C VAL A 101 4.88 4.61 -22.60
N GLY A 102 3.69 4.05 -22.83
CA GLY A 102 2.56 4.18 -21.91
C GLY A 102 2.85 3.59 -20.53
N LEU A 103 3.49 2.42 -20.46
CA LEU A 103 3.88 1.80 -19.20
C LEU A 103 5.00 2.59 -18.51
N TRP A 104 6.00 3.06 -19.26
CA TRP A 104 7.07 3.92 -18.75
C TRP A 104 6.53 5.25 -18.22
N ALA A 105 5.65 5.91 -18.96
CA ALA A 105 5.02 7.16 -18.54
C ALA A 105 4.13 6.95 -17.32
N THR A 106 3.37 5.85 -17.26
CA THR A 106 2.57 5.50 -16.08
C THR A 106 3.47 5.28 -14.86
N ASN A 107 4.57 4.55 -15.01
CA ASN A 107 5.56 4.38 -13.94
C ASN A 107 6.18 5.72 -13.53
N ALA A 108 6.52 6.60 -14.48
CA ALA A 108 7.06 7.93 -14.20
C ALA A 108 6.06 8.79 -13.42
N VAL A 109 4.76 8.69 -13.73
CA VAL A 109 3.68 9.36 -12.97
C VAL A 109 3.57 8.78 -11.57
N VAL A 110 3.58 7.46 -11.41
CA VAL A 110 3.51 6.79 -10.09
C VAL A 110 4.74 7.13 -9.24
N ASP A 111 5.94 7.15 -9.84
CA ASP A 111 7.18 7.55 -9.17
C ASP A 111 7.16 9.03 -8.80
N ALA A 112 6.66 9.90 -9.67
CA ALA A 112 6.48 11.31 -9.36
C ALA A 112 5.50 11.47 -8.18
N VAL A 113 4.36 10.76 -8.18
CA VAL A 113 3.39 10.79 -7.08
C VAL A 113 4.00 10.28 -5.78
N ASN A 114 4.71 9.15 -5.80
CA ASN A 114 5.32 8.57 -4.60
C ASN A 114 6.48 9.41 -4.05
N ARG A 115 7.16 10.20 -4.87
CA ARG A 115 8.28 11.06 -4.46
C ARG A 115 7.88 12.47 -4.07
N ILE A 116 6.61 12.85 -4.24
CA ILE A 116 6.22 14.25 -4.20
C ILE A 116 5.02 14.48 -3.25
N PRO A 117 5.25 15.04 -2.05
CA PRO A 117 4.16 15.65 -1.26
C PRO A 117 3.48 16.84 -1.98
N LEU A 118 4.04 17.34 -3.10
CA LEU A 118 3.46 18.40 -3.92
C LEU A 118 2.31 17.98 -4.84
N VAL A 119 1.97 16.69 -5.07
CA VAL A 119 0.78 16.37 -5.89
C VAL A 119 -0.48 16.89 -5.22
N SER A 120 -0.54 16.79 -3.89
CA SER A 120 -1.55 17.45 -3.07
C SER A 120 -1.57 18.96 -3.33
N THR A 121 -0.43 19.63 -3.23
CA THR A 121 -0.33 21.09 -3.45
C THR A 121 -0.61 21.50 -4.89
N PHE A 122 -0.24 20.70 -5.88
CA PHE A 122 -0.41 21.00 -7.30
C PHE A 122 -1.87 20.81 -7.70
N LEU A 123 -2.54 19.74 -7.24
CA LEU A 123 -3.98 19.56 -7.41
C LEU A 123 -4.78 20.61 -6.63
N GLU A 124 -4.28 21.08 -5.49
CA GLU A 124 -4.89 22.19 -4.74
C GLU A 124 -4.78 23.51 -5.52
N ILE A 125 -3.61 23.84 -6.06
CA ILE A 125 -3.42 25.05 -6.88
C ILE A 125 -4.20 24.94 -8.20
N VAL A 126 -4.22 23.78 -8.84
CA VAL A 126 -5.02 23.56 -10.05
C VAL A 126 -6.50 23.63 -9.74
N GLY A 127 -6.95 23.04 -8.63
CA GLY A 127 -8.34 23.11 -8.17
C GLY A 127 -8.76 24.54 -7.90
N LEU A 128 -7.96 25.29 -7.14
CA LEU A 128 -8.21 26.72 -6.88
C LEU A 128 -8.09 27.57 -8.14
N GLY A 129 -7.15 27.27 -9.04
CA GLY A 129 -6.99 27.98 -10.31
C GLY A 129 -8.18 27.80 -11.23
N VAL A 130 -8.65 26.55 -11.38
CA VAL A 130 -9.82 26.22 -12.20
C VAL A 130 -11.10 26.75 -11.54
N SER A 131 -11.28 26.58 -10.23
CA SER A 131 -12.45 27.13 -9.52
C SER A 131 -12.47 28.66 -9.54
N GLY A 132 -11.33 29.31 -9.31
CA GLY A 132 -11.19 30.77 -9.37
C GLY A 132 -11.44 31.32 -10.77
N TRP A 133 -10.87 30.68 -11.81
CA TRP A 133 -11.14 31.02 -13.20
C TRP A 133 -12.61 30.81 -13.56
N PHE A 134 -13.23 29.71 -13.13
CA PHE A 134 -14.65 29.43 -13.38
C PHE A 134 -15.56 30.47 -12.72
N ILE A 135 -15.30 30.81 -11.45
CA ILE A 135 -16.03 31.86 -10.73
C ILE A 135 -15.89 33.19 -11.47
N TYR A 136 -14.66 33.57 -11.83
CA TYR A 136 -14.41 34.81 -12.55
C TYR A 136 -15.08 34.82 -13.94
N ARG A 137 -14.99 33.73 -14.69
CA ARG A 137 -15.46 33.63 -16.07
C ARG A 137 -16.98 33.46 -16.20
N TYR A 138 -17.64 32.83 -15.23
CA TYR A 138 -19.05 32.46 -15.33
C TYR A 138 -19.98 33.08 -14.27
N LEU A 139 -19.45 33.53 -13.12
CA LEU A 139 -20.28 34.20 -12.09
C LEU A 139 -20.17 35.73 -12.15
N VAL A 140 -19.02 36.28 -12.55
CA VAL A 140 -18.82 37.76 -12.61
C VAL A 140 -19.40 38.35 -13.90
N PHE A 141 -19.31 37.63 -15.02
CA PHE A 141 -19.79 38.12 -16.31
C PHE A 141 -21.27 37.84 -16.53
N LYS A 142 -21.99 38.91 -16.92
CA LYS A 142 -23.43 38.89 -17.08
C LYS A 142 -24.00 37.90 -18.11
N PRO A 143 -23.43 37.75 -19.32
CA PRO A 143 -23.97 36.80 -20.29
C PRO A 143 -23.74 35.35 -19.85
N ASP A 144 -22.61 35.08 -19.20
CA ASP A 144 -22.13 33.74 -18.91
C ASP A 144 -22.92 33.02 -17.80
N ARG A 145 -23.50 33.76 -16.85
CA ARG A 145 -24.36 33.17 -15.81
C ARG A 145 -25.70 32.64 -16.37
N GLU A 146 -26.23 33.27 -17.41
CA GLU A 146 -27.50 32.88 -18.03
C GLU A 146 -27.31 31.62 -18.89
N GLU A 147 -26.19 31.55 -19.59
CA GLU A 147 -25.76 30.36 -20.33
C GLU A 147 -25.48 29.18 -19.39
N LEU A 148 -24.80 29.41 -18.25
CA LEU A 148 -24.54 28.37 -17.24
C LEU A 148 -25.83 27.84 -16.63
N THR A 149 -26.74 28.71 -16.21
CA THR A 149 -27.99 28.28 -15.55
C THR A 149 -28.90 27.53 -16.50
N SER A 150 -28.96 27.93 -17.78
CA SER A 150 -29.63 27.15 -18.83
C SER A 150 -28.97 25.78 -19.01
N SER A 151 -27.65 25.76 -19.20
CA SER A 151 -26.88 24.51 -19.39
C SER A 151 -27.00 23.55 -18.20
N LEU A 152 -27.02 24.08 -16.97
CA LEU A 152 -27.27 23.29 -15.76
C LEU A 152 -28.70 22.75 -15.75
N LYS A 153 -29.71 23.56 -16.10
CA LYS A 153 -31.12 23.10 -16.16
C LYS A 153 -31.30 21.98 -17.17
N ASP A 154 -30.68 22.12 -18.34
CA ASP A 154 -30.74 21.12 -19.41
C ASP A 154 -30.01 19.84 -19.02
N PHE A 155 -28.83 19.97 -18.39
CA PHE A 155 -28.11 18.84 -17.81
C PHE A 155 -28.92 18.13 -16.72
N TRP A 156 -29.49 18.87 -15.78
CA TRP A 156 -30.36 18.33 -14.73
C TRP A 156 -31.59 17.64 -15.29
N LYS A 157 -32.22 18.22 -16.32
CA LYS A 157 -33.36 17.62 -17.01
C LYS A 157 -32.99 16.31 -17.71
N LYS A 158 -31.80 16.25 -18.31
CA LYS A 158 -31.25 15.07 -18.99
C LYS A 158 -30.90 13.95 -18.00
N VAL A 159 -30.27 14.29 -16.87
CA VAL A 159 -29.88 13.31 -15.83
C VAL A 159 -31.07 12.85 -14.98
N SER A 160 -32.02 13.75 -14.67
CA SER A 160 -33.24 13.42 -13.90
C SER A 160 -34.20 12.52 -14.67
N GLY A 161 -33.92 12.15 -15.92
CA GLY A 161 -34.80 11.28 -16.70
C GLY A 161 -36.20 11.86 -16.95
N LYS A 162 -36.40 13.18 -16.77
CA LYS A 162 -37.58 13.90 -17.29
C LYS A 162 -37.45 14.09 -18.80
N SER A 163 -37.10 13.02 -19.50
CA SER A 163 -37.50 12.79 -20.87
C SER A 163 -39.01 12.58 -20.84
N ASN A 164 -39.75 13.46 -21.51
CA ASN A 164 -41.10 13.14 -21.95
C ASN A 164 -41.00 11.86 -22.79
N VAL A 165 -41.45 10.74 -22.22
CA VAL A 165 -42.23 9.75 -22.97
C VAL A 165 -43.68 10.23 -22.91
#